data_AF-H1D0A6-F1
#
_entry.id   AF-H1D0A6-F1
#
_cell.length_a   1.000
_cell.length_b   1.000
_cell.length_c   1.000
_cell.angle_alpha   90.00
_cell.angle_beta   90.00
_cell.angle_gamma   90.00
#
_symmetry.space_group_name_H-M   'P 1'
#
loop_
_entity.id
_entity.type
_entity.pdbx_description
1 polymer ?
#
loop_
_entity_poly.entity_id
_entity_poly.type
_entity_poly.pdbx_seq_one_letter_code
_entity_poly.pdbx_strand_id
1 'polypeptide(L)'
;MKSLIGKNSSKIIAAALLALSFSLPVSAQDGSIEDQLLQSALAAGREEGALPSQIEEKTGPQEKLILLTWQEDPESVRYEVEIFRGLPENLDRNSPVEKHLYDNQRIYTNQVLVDLSTFPPGEAPLYWRVRPIDANWEGMGPFSSPMEVRSTMKPIIRNAPYPHVYRPGNGSTLLYPVYSYAGNPGAVKYEVEVTDQYPENRDGTGPSKYRVFSKETSLSNVYDDNPRIGTFYWRVRGMDENGNPLGIWSLPEKVRTNPEEHFEVGIFGDSITQGGGHLYHSPADMAYSYVTYLDFPAVNMGRSGDTTEMMEDRFDRDVLPFHVKYLLIMGGINDLRMGADPQKVIGHLEAIRKKCIEHHIVPILLTIVPINPENIQKYYGDVTYSGWKESVDTVNSWIRTQPHIDTAAPFADYPVMPGELAMDGIHGDWNAKQMIAGEINRHMGEFMK
;
A
#
# COMPACT_ATOMS: atom_id res chain seq x y z
N MET A 1 52.78 22.74 -4.25
CA MET A 1 53.48 21.91 -3.24
C MET A 1 52.66 20.65 -3.02
N LYS A 2 53.27 19.49 -3.32
CA LYS A 2 53.08 18.12 -2.78
C LYS A 2 51.64 17.70 -2.38
N SER A 3 50.95 16.77 -3.04
CA SER A 3 51.30 15.45 -3.61
C SER A 3 51.82 14.41 -2.61
N LEU A 4 51.37 13.18 -2.86
CA LEU A 4 51.84 11.83 -2.48
C LEU A 4 51.14 11.19 -1.27
N ILE A 5 50.37 10.09 -1.45
CA ILE A 5 50.67 8.75 -2.04
C ILE A 5 51.52 7.87 -1.13
N GLY A 6 51.04 6.64 -0.93
CA GLY A 6 51.78 5.42 -0.58
C GLY A 6 50.77 4.36 -0.13
N LYS A 7 50.30 3.38 -0.91
CA LYS A 7 50.98 2.33 -1.71
C LYS A 7 52.09 1.61 -0.95
N ASN A 8 51.85 0.36 -0.56
CA ASN A 8 52.51 -0.85 -1.08
C ASN A 8 52.13 -2.09 -0.23
N SER A 9 51.57 -3.16 -0.79
CA SER A 9 52.16 -4.19 -1.66
C SER A 9 52.85 -5.31 -0.89
N SER A 10 52.44 -6.57 -1.13
CA SER A 10 53.25 -7.82 -1.23
C SER A 10 52.33 -9.05 -1.08
N LYS A 11 52.48 -10.21 -1.72
CA LYS A 11 53.18 -10.75 -2.90
C LYS A 11 52.85 -12.27 -2.91
N ILE A 12 52.52 -12.85 -4.08
CA ILE A 12 52.93 -14.19 -4.61
C ILE A 12 52.37 -15.43 -3.85
N ILE A 13 51.76 -16.44 -4.51
CA ILE A 13 52.38 -17.64 -5.13
C ILE A 13 51.42 -18.30 -6.15
N ALA A 14 52.00 -18.86 -7.21
CA ALA A 14 51.38 -19.59 -8.32
C ALA A 14 51.47 -21.13 -8.18
N ALA A 15 50.55 -21.86 -8.84
CA ALA A 15 50.70 -23.20 -9.48
C ALA A 15 49.26 -23.71 -9.85
N ALA A 16 48.83 -23.88 -11.10
CA ALA A 16 49.25 -24.74 -12.22
C ALA A 16 48.63 -26.17 -12.21
N LEU A 17 47.73 -26.40 -13.20
CA LEU A 17 47.45 -27.62 -13.99
C LEU A 17 46.81 -28.87 -13.34
N LEU A 18 45.59 -29.25 -13.79
CA LEU A 18 45.41 -30.30 -14.82
C LEU A 18 43.97 -30.33 -15.34
N ALA A 19 43.83 -30.39 -16.66
CA ALA A 19 42.59 -30.65 -17.38
C ALA A 19 42.34 -32.16 -17.48
N LEU A 20 41.08 -32.58 -17.45
CA LEU A 20 40.61 -33.79 -18.12
C LEU A 20 39.15 -33.60 -18.52
N SER A 21 38.96 -33.51 -19.83
CA SER A 21 37.71 -33.50 -20.57
C SER A 21 37.11 -34.89 -20.67
N PHE A 22 35.80 -35.03 -20.45
CA PHE A 22 35.00 -36.07 -21.10
C PHE A 22 33.64 -35.51 -21.52
N SER A 23 33.32 -35.77 -22.78
CA SER A 23 32.12 -35.35 -23.49
C SER A 23 31.00 -36.39 -23.36
N LEU A 24 29.80 -35.93 -22.95
CA LEU A 24 28.40 -36.22 -23.39
C LEU A 24 28.02 -37.62 -23.96
N PRO A 25 26.79 -38.15 -23.71
CA PRO A 25 25.55 -37.49 -24.17
C PRO A 25 24.25 -37.59 -23.32
N VAL A 26 23.44 -36.54 -23.49
CA VAL A 26 21.97 -36.43 -23.63
C VAL A 26 21.09 -37.66 -23.36
N SER A 27 20.11 -37.50 -22.46
CA SER A 27 18.68 -37.69 -22.78
C SER A 27 17.80 -37.06 -21.70
N ALA A 28 16.90 -36.19 -22.11
CA ALA A 28 15.79 -35.67 -21.32
C ALA A 28 14.74 -36.74 -21.08
N GLN A 29 14.04 -36.68 -19.93
CA GLN A 29 12.60 -36.90 -19.88
C GLN A 29 11.99 -36.35 -18.59
N ASP A 30 10.84 -35.74 -18.79
CA ASP A 30 10.00 -35.01 -17.85
C ASP A 30 9.55 -35.85 -16.64
N GLY A 31 9.47 -35.19 -15.48
CA GLY A 31 8.76 -35.66 -14.29
C GLY A 31 8.23 -34.44 -13.54
N SER A 32 6.91 -34.35 -13.42
CA SER A 32 6.20 -33.16 -12.91
C SER A 32 6.49 -32.92 -11.43
N ILE A 33 6.49 -31.64 -11.05
CA ILE A 33 6.66 -31.12 -9.69
C ILE A 33 5.59 -31.65 -8.71
N GLU A 34 4.52 -32.27 -9.22
CA GLU A 34 3.44 -32.87 -8.42
C GLU A 34 3.85 -34.20 -7.74
N ASP A 35 4.77 -34.99 -8.32
CA ASP A 35 5.19 -36.27 -7.72
C ASP A 35 6.15 -36.10 -6.53
N GLN A 36 6.87 -34.98 -6.45
CA GLN A 36 7.73 -34.67 -5.29
C GLN A 36 6.94 -34.12 -4.09
N LEU A 37 5.78 -33.48 -4.33
CA LEU A 37 4.90 -32.98 -3.27
C LEU A 37 4.06 -34.10 -2.64
N LEU A 38 3.73 -35.15 -3.41
CA LEU A 38 2.91 -36.27 -2.92
C LEU A 38 3.68 -37.22 -1.97
N GLN A 39 4.99 -37.38 -2.14
CA GLN A 39 5.82 -38.22 -1.27
C GLN A 39 6.14 -37.58 0.09
N SER A 40 6.13 -36.25 0.20
CA SER A 40 6.23 -35.52 1.47
C SER A 40 4.95 -35.57 2.31
N ALA A 41 3.79 -35.85 1.69
CA ALA A 41 2.48 -35.91 2.36
C ALA A 41 2.11 -37.31 2.90
N LEU A 42 2.89 -38.35 2.61
CA LEU A 42 2.58 -39.74 3.00
C LEU A 42 3.53 -40.34 4.05
N ALA A 43 4.49 -39.56 4.58
CA ALA A 43 5.38 -40.00 5.67
C ALA A 43 4.89 -39.62 7.09
N ALA A 44 3.75 -38.94 7.21
CA ALA A 44 3.17 -38.56 8.50
C ALA A 44 1.81 -39.25 8.70
N GLY A 45 1.82 -40.56 8.88
CA GLY A 45 0.59 -41.30 9.13
C GLY A 45 0.78 -42.80 9.23
N ARG A 46 1.33 -43.26 10.36
CA ARG A 46 1.11 -44.61 10.92
C ARG A 46 1.78 -44.72 12.29
N GLU A 47 0.97 -44.70 13.33
CA GLU A 47 1.02 -45.71 14.39
C GLU A 47 -0.29 -45.69 15.17
N GLU A 48 -0.92 -46.85 15.27
CA GLU A 48 -2.18 -47.11 15.97
C GLU A 48 -1.93 -47.39 17.46
N GLY A 49 -2.89 -46.97 18.31
CA GLY A 49 -3.38 -47.82 19.40
C GLY A 49 -2.76 -47.68 20.80
N ALA A 50 -3.26 -46.72 21.59
CA ALA A 50 -3.41 -46.88 23.05
C ALA A 50 -4.59 -46.04 23.58
N LEU A 51 -5.52 -46.68 24.31
CA LEU A 51 -6.65 -46.04 25.01
C LEU A 51 -6.19 -45.28 26.28
N PRO A 52 -6.98 -44.32 26.78
CA PRO A 52 -6.46 -43.08 27.35
C PRO A 52 -6.17 -43.19 28.85
N SER A 53 -4.93 -42.87 29.24
CA SER A 53 -4.67 -42.31 30.57
C SER A 53 -5.19 -40.87 30.59
N GLN A 54 -5.95 -40.51 31.61
CA GLN A 54 -6.44 -39.16 31.86
C GLN A 54 -5.32 -38.12 31.62
N ILE A 55 -5.40 -37.42 30.50
CA ILE A 55 -4.58 -36.23 30.25
C ILE A 55 -5.36 -35.10 30.88
N GLU A 56 -4.89 -34.64 32.04
CA GLU A 56 -5.20 -33.31 32.54
C GLU A 56 -5.06 -32.32 31.39
N GLU A 57 -6.12 -31.55 31.12
CA GLU A 57 -6.09 -30.37 30.27
C GLU A 57 -4.98 -29.43 30.78
N LYS A 58 -3.77 -29.61 30.25
CA LYS A 58 -2.77 -28.56 30.28
C LYS A 58 -3.31 -27.48 29.36
N THR A 59 -3.97 -26.51 29.98
CA THR A 59 -4.28 -25.20 29.44
C THR A 59 -3.03 -24.66 28.74
N GLY A 60 -3.00 -24.80 27.41
CA GLY A 60 -2.09 -24.02 26.57
C GLY A 60 -2.29 -22.53 26.85
N PRO A 61 -1.33 -21.66 26.48
CA PRO A 61 -1.49 -20.22 26.62
C PRO A 61 -2.83 -19.83 26.00
N GLN A 62 -3.77 -19.43 26.85
CA GLN A 62 -5.11 -19.02 26.46
C GLN A 62 -4.95 -18.00 25.33
N GLU A 63 -5.51 -18.27 24.17
CA GLU A 63 -5.37 -17.44 22.97
C GLU A 63 -6.12 -16.11 23.22
N LYS A 64 -5.43 -15.17 23.88
CA LYS A 64 -6.02 -13.94 24.39
C LYS A 64 -6.04 -12.84 23.33
N LEU A 65 -4.99 -12.71 22.55
CA LEU A 65 -4.92 -11.74 21.45
C LEU A 65 -5.23 -12.45 20.14
N ILE A 66 -6.19 -11.94 19.40
CA ILE A 66 -6.67 -12.53 18.15
C ILE A 66 -6.69 -11.49 17.03
N LEU A 67 -6.58 -11.97 15.80
CA LEU A 67 -6.81 -11.20 14.58
C LEU A 67 -8.07 -11.72 13.89
N LEU A 68 -8.99 -10.80 13.58
CA LEU A 68 -10.14 -11.05 12.73
C LEU A 68 -9.92 -10.34 11.40
N THR A 69 -10.23 -11.02 10.30
CA THR A 69 -10.07 -10.51 8.93
C THR A 69 -11.33 -10.80 8.11
N TRP A 70 -11.72 -9.90 7.22
CA TRP A 70 -12.86 -10.06 6.31
C TRP A 70 -12.49 -9.66 4.88
N GLN A 71 -13.41 -9.92 3.95
CA GLN A 71 -13.26 -9.45 2.58
C GLN A 71 -13.42 -7.92 2.55
N GLU A 72 -12.48 -7.24 1.91
CA GLU A 72 -12.54 -5.80 1.71
C GLU A 72 -13.65 -5.41 0.74
N ASP A 73 -14.33 -4.32 1.07
CA ASP A 73 -15.31 -3.60 0.27
C ASP A 73 -14.70 -2.25 -0.16
N PRO A 74 -14.38 -2.07 -1.45
CA PRO A 74 -13.77 -0.86 -1.97
C PRO A 74 -14.71 0.35 -2.03
N GLU A 75 -15.99 0.20 -1.66
CA GLU A 75 -16.91 1.33 -1.46
C GLU A 75 -16.89 1.82 -0.01
N SER A 76 -16.32 1.05 0.91
CA SER A 76 -16.29 1.40 2.33
C SER A 76 -15.31 2.53 2.62
N VAL A 77 -15.66 3.40 3.57
CA VAL A 77 -14.72 4.38 4.15
C VAL A 77 -14.02 3.80 5.37
N ARG A 78 -14.74 2.95 6.11
CA ARG A 78 -14.31 2.25 7.31
C ARG A 78 -15.27 1.10 7.60
N TYR A 79 -14.98 0.34 8.66
CA TYR A 79 -15.81 -0.75 9.13
C TYR A 79 -16.20 -0.57 10.59
N GLU A 80 -17.36 -1.13 10.91
CA GLU A 80 -17.78 -1.44 12.27
C GLU A 80 -17.69 -2.93 12.51
N VAL A 81 -16.95 -3.30 13.55
CA VAL A 81 -16.90 -4.66 14.06
C VAL A 81 -17.48 -4.66 15.46
N GLU A 82 -18.42 -5.58 15.69
CA GLU A 82 -18.90 -5.89 17.03
C GLU A 82 -18.68 -7.37 17.36
N ILE A 83 -18.46 -7.64 18.65
CA ILE A 83 -18.36 -9.00 19.20
C ILE A 83 -19.34 -9.12 20.36
N PHE A 84 -20.11 -10.20 20.40
CA PHE A 84 -21.09 -10.47 21.44
C PHE A 84 -21.08 -11.95 21.84
N ARG A 85 -21.73 -12.27 22.96
CA ARG A 85 -21.75 -13.61 23.54
C ARG A 85 -23.10 -14.29 23.37
N GLY A 86 -23.05 -15.54 22.90
CA GLY A 86 -24.23 -16.30 22.53
C GLY A 86 -24.87 -15.71 21.27
N LEU A 87 -25.53 -16.55 20.47
CA LEU A 87 -26.25 -16.08 19.29
C LEU A 87 -27.67 -15.69 19.70
N PRO A 88 -28.10 -14.41 19.57
CA PRO A 88 -29.47 -14.02 19.87
C PRO A 88 -30.47 -14.72 18.95
N GLU A 89 -31.61 -15.17 19.48
CA GLU A 89 -32.65 -15.85 18.69
C GLU A 89 -33.20 -14.98 17.56
N ASN A 90 -33.36 -13.67 17.81
CA ASN A 90 -33.84 -12.69 16.83
C ASN A 90 -32.74 -11.65 16.58
N LEU A 91 -31.68 -12.05 15.87
CA LEU A 91 -30.58 -11.15 15.52
C LEU A 91 -30.98 -10.24 14.34
N ASP A 92 -31.29 -8.97 14.61
CA ASP A 92 -31.41 -7.95 13.56
C ASP A 92 -30.02 -7.60 13.04
N ARG A 93 -29.83 -7.72 11.72
CA ARG A 93 -28.57 -7.38 11.05
C ARG A 93 -28.46 -5.90 10.68
N ASN A 94 -29.52 -5.10 10.85
CA ASN A 94 -29.49 -3.67 10.51
C ASN A 94 -29.05 -2.79 11.70
N SER A 95 -29.19 -3.31 12.92
CA SER A 95 -28.90 -2.58 14.16
C SER A 95 -27.83 -3.30 14.99
N PRO A 96 -26.96 -2.58 15.72
CA PRO A 96 -26.01 -3.18 16.66
C PRO A 96 -26.69 -4.02 17.75
N VAL A 97 -25.99 -5.04 18.26
CA VAL A 97 -26.48 -5.83 19.39
C VAL A 97 -26.36 -4.99 20.66
N GLU A 98 -27.45 -4.87 21.44
CA GLU A 98 -27.46 -4.09 22.69
C GLU A 98 -26.42 -4.57 23.71
N LYS A 99 -26.20 -5.89 23.79
CA LYS A 99 -25.25 -6.55 24.69
C LYS A 99 -23.98 -7.01 23.97
N HIS A 100 -23.30 -6.10 23.28
CA HIS A 100 -21.97 -6.36 22.72
C HIS A 100 -20.88 -6.24 23.79
N LEU A 101 -19.81 -6.99 23.61
CA LEU A 101 -18.59 -6.99 24.42
C LEU A 101 -17.47 -6.16 23.80
N TYR A 102 -17.55 -5.94 22.49
CA TYR A 102 -16.64 -5.13 21.71
C TYR A 102 -17.44 -4.41 20.63
N ASP A 103 -17.10 -3.14 20.42
CA ASP A 103 -17.59 -2.30 19.35
C ASP A 103 -16.46 -1.38 18.91
N ASN A 104 -16.21 -1.33 17.61
CA ASN A 104 -15.28 -0.38 17.04
C ASN A 104 -15.69 -0.01 15.62
N GLN A 105 -16.06 1.25 15.43
CA GLN A 105 -16.47 1.86 14.14
C GLN A 105 -15.33 2.61 13.42
N ARG A 106 -14.10 2.56 13.95
CA ARG A 106 -12.92 3.29 13.43
C ARG A 106 -11.88 2.34 12.85
N ILE A 107 -12.34 1.34 12.10
CA ILE A 107 -11.44 0.37 11.48
C ILE A 107 -11.31 0.71 9.99
N TYR A 108 -10.14 1.19 9.58
CA TYR A 108 -9.85 1.66 8.22
C TYR A 108 -9.12 0.63 7.35
N THR A 109 -9.17 -0.64 7.74
CA THR A 109 -8.61 -1.79 7.00
C THR A 109 -9.55 -2.97 7.16
N ASN A 110 -9.37 -4.04 6.41
CA ASN A 110 -10.18 -5.25 6.52
C ASN A 110 -9.75 -6.21 7.66
N GLN A 111 -9.11 -5.68 8.70
CA GLN A 111 -8.54 -6.46 9.78
C GLN A 111 -8.56 -5.72 11.13
N VAL A 112 -8.74 -6.46 12.23
CA VAL A 112 -8.75 -5.91 13.59
C VAL A 112 -8.12 -6.86 14.61
N LEU A 113 -7.30 -6.32 15.51
CA LEU A 113 -6.76 -7.04 16.65
C LEU A 113 -7.67 -6.85 17.88
N VAL A 114 -7.95 -7.93 18.59
CA VAL A 114 -8.82 -7.93 19.78
C VAL A 114 -8.18 -8.71 20.91
N ASP A 115 -8.18 -8.14 22.11
CA ASP A 115 -7.76 -8.83 23.34
C ASP A 115 -8.99 -9.40 24.07
N LEU A 116 -9.25 -10.69 23.86
CA LEU A 116 -10.33 -11.44 24.49
C LEU A 116 -10.22 -11.52 26.02
N SER A 117 -9.04 -11.27 26.60
CA SER A 117 -8.87 -11.29 28.06
C SER A 117 -9.57 -10.11 28.75
N THR A 118 -9.91 -9.07 27.99
CA THR A 118 -10.70 -7.94 28.47
C THR A 118 -12.18 -8.27 28.60
N PHE A 119 -12.64 -9.38 28.01
CA PHE A 119 -14.05 -9.75 28.03
C PHE A 119 -14.40 -10.46 29.36
N PRO A 120 -15.59 -10.18 29.94
CA PRO A 120 -16.03 -10.86 31.15
C PRO A 120 -16.15 -12.37 30.91
N PRO A 121 -15.86 -13.24 31.89
CA PRO A 121 -15.96 -14.69 31.71
C PRO A 121 -17.38 -15.13 31.32
N GLY A 122 -17.49 -16.21 30.55
CA GLY A 122 -18.77 -16.80 30.16
C GLY A 122 -18.60 -18.09 29.36
N GLU A 123 -19.59 -18.98 29.46
CA GLU A 123 -19.54 -20.32 28.86
C GLU A 123 -20.07 -20.35 27.41
N ALA A 124 -20.93 -19.40 27.04
CA ALA A 124 -21.46 -19.32 25.69
C ALA A 124 -20.40 -18.82 24.68
N PRO A 125 -20.41 -19.33 23.43
CA PRO A 125 -19.45 -18.94 22.41
C PRO A 125 -19.56 -17.45 22.05
N LEU A 126 -18.44 -16.90 21.58
CA LEU A 126 -18.38 -15.52 21.07
C LEU A 126 -18.67 -15.52 19.57
N TYR A 127 -19.48 -14.56 19.14
CA TYR A 127 -19.75 -14.27 17.74
C TYR A 127 -19.34 -12.86 17.41
N TRP A 128 -18.91 -12.65 16.18
CA TRP A 128 -18.60 -11.33 15.66
C TRP A 128 -19.28 -11.13 14.31
N ARG A 129 -19.47 -9.86 13.96
CA ARG A 129 -19.96 -9.46 12.64
C ARG A 129 -19.39 -8.10 12.28
N VAL A 130 -19.39 -7.82 10.99
CA VAL A 130 -18.79 -6.61 10.43
C VAL A 130 -19.74 -5.97 9.42
N ARG A 131 -19.73 -4.64 9.30
CA ARG A 131 -20.31 -3.94 8.16
C ARG A 131 -19.43 -2.79 7.68
N PRO A 132 -19.46 -2.50 6.37
CA PRO A 132 -18.90 -1.26 5.84
C PRO A 132 -19.74 -0.05 6.29
N ILE A 133 -19.04 1.06 6.53
CA ILE A 133 -19.59 2.36 6.91
C ILE A 133 -19.10 3.42 5.92
N ASP A 134 -20.00 4.33 5.59
CA ASP A 134 -19.74 5.48 4.72
C ASP A 134 -19.05 6.65 5.44
N ALA A 135 -18.86 7.77 4.75
CA ALA A 135 -18.26 8.97 5.36
C ALA A 135 -19.14 9.65 6.42
N ASN A 136 -20.46 9.42 6.40
CA ASN A 136 -21.43 10.01 7.31
C ASN A 136 -21.64 9.18 8.59
N TRP A 137 -20.86 8.11 8.78
CA TRP A 137 -20.99 7.15 9.88
C TRP A 137 -22.24 6.28 9.79
N GLU A 138 -22.78 6.10 8.58
CA GLU A 138 -23.93 5.25 8.32
C GLU A 138 -23.48 3.90 7.75
N GLY A 139 -24.09 2.81 8.23
CA GLY A 139 -23.83 1.49 7.69
C GLY A 139 -24.35 1.40 6.25
N MET A 140 -23.48 0.99 5.31
CA MET A 140 -23.84 0.89 3.88
C MET A 140 -24.74 -0.31 3.58
N GLY A 141 -25.00 -1.14 4.59
CA GLY A 141 -25.87 -2.31 4.52
C GLY A 141 -25.97 -3.00 5.88
N PRO A 142 -26.69 -4.13 5.94
CA PRO A 142 -26.72 -4.94 7.15
C PRO A 142 -25.33 -5.48 7.48
N PHE A 143 -25.08 -5.72 8.77
CA PHE A 143 -23.97 -6.53 9.23
C PHE A 143 -23.89 -7.87 8.50
N SER A 144 -22.68 -8.40 8.36
CA SER A 144 -22.45 -9.77 7.92
C SER A 144 -23.28 -10.77 8.74
N SER A 145 -23.46 -11.97 8.20
CA SER A 145 -23.90 -13.08 9.05
C SER A 145 -22.95 -13.23 10.24
N PRO A 146 -23.45 -13.53 11.44
CA PRO A 146 -22.59 -13.71 12.62
C PRO A 146 -21.66 -14.89 12.41
N MET A 147 -20.39 -14.67 12.72
CA MET A 147 -19.32 -15.66 12.60
C MET A 147 -18.82 -16.02 13.99
N GLU A 148 -18.64 -17.31 14.28
CA GLU A 148 -18.12 -17.72 15.59
C GLU A 148 -16.62 -17.40 15.66
N VAL A 149 -16.22 -16.59 16.66
CA VAL A 149 -14.85 -16.11 16.85
C VAL A 149 -13.85 -17.27 16.86
N ARG A 150 -14.11 -18.32 17.64
CA ARG A 150 -13.19 -19.47 17.79
C ARG A 150 -12.86 -20.15 16.47
N SER A 151 -13.83 -20.22 15.56
CA SER A 151 -13.68 -20.92 14.27
C SER A 151 -13.01 -20.05 13.19
N THR A 152 -12.98 -18.73 13.37
CA THR A 152 -12.54 -17.77 12.33
C THR A 152 -11.33 -16.92 12.74
N MET A 153 -10.98 -16.93 14.03
CA MET A 153 -9.88 -16.14 14.55
C MET A 153 -8.52 -16.68 14.11
N LYS A 154 -7.55 -15.78 13.99
CA LYS A 154 -6.13 -16.12 13.91
C LYS A 154 -5.48 -15.74 15.25
N PRO A 155 -5.00 -16.70 16.06
CA PRO A 155 -4.31 -16.40 17.31
C PRO A 155 -3.03 -15.61 17.06
N ILE A 156 -2.80 -14.56 17.85
CA ILE A 156 -1.61 -13.71 17.76
C ILE A 156 -0.87 -13.75 19.09
N ILE A 157 0.42 -14.10 19.04
CA ILE A 157 1.27 -14.17 20.23
C ILE A 157 1.99 -12.83 20.48
N ARG A 158 2.13 -12.02 19.42
CA ARG A 158 2.90 -10.78 19.42
C ARG A 158 1.98 -9.59 19.66
N ASN A 159 2.07 -8.97 20.83
CA ASN A 159 1.41 -7.68 21.05
C ASN A 159 2.15 -6.56 20.31
N ALA A 160 1.72 -6.31 19.08
CA ALA A 160 2.20 -5.23 18.21
C ALA A 160 1.11 -4.92 17.18
N PRO A 161 1.07 -3.71 16.57
CA PRO A 161 0.18 -3.45 15.45
C PRO A 161 0.47 -4.44 14.31
N TYR A 162 -0.56 -4.83 13.58
CA TYR A 162 -0.47 -5.81 12.51
C TYR A 162 -0.30 -5.08 11.17
N PRO A 163 0.87 -5.17 10.51
CA PRO A 163 1.10 -4.52 9.22
C PRO A 163 0.07 -4.93 8.17
N HIS A 164 -0.44 -3.95 7.43
CA HIS A 164 -1.20 -4.18 6.22
C HIS A 164 -0.21 -4.21 5.05
N VAL A 165 0.12 -5.41 4.59
CA VAL A 165 1.11 -5.61 3.53
C VAL A 165 0.40 -6.05 2.27
N TYR A 166 0.28 -5.11 1.33
CA TYR A 166 -0.01 -5.47 -0.04
C TYR A 166 1.24 -6.05 -0.70
N ARG A 167 1.10 -7.16 -1.41
CA ARG A 167 2.18 -7.78 -2.19
C ARG A 167 1.89 -7.54 -3.67
N PRO A 168 2.52 -6.53 -4.27
CA PRO A 168 2.24 -6.18 -5.65
C PRO A 168 2.61 -7.28 -6.65
N GLY A 169 1.65 -7.60 -7.53
CA GLY A 169 1.90 -8.16 -8.87
C GLY A 169 2.00 -7.03 -9.91
N ASN A 170 2.58 -7.29 -11.08
CA ASN A 170 2.72 -6.30 -12.17
C ASN A 170 3.48 -5.02 -11.79
N GLY A 171 4.59 -5.12 -11.06
CA GLY A 171 5.50 -3.98 -10.88
C GLY A 171 4.96 -2.81 -10.07
N SER A 172 3.84 -2.97 -9.35
CA SER A 172 3.17 -1.95 -8.53
C SER A 172 3.97 -1.57 -7.27
N THR A 173 5.15 -1.01 -7.50
CA THR A 173 6.05 -0.56 -6.45
C THR A 173 5.93 0.94 -6.27
N LEU A 174 5.70 1.39 -5.04
CA LEU A 174 5.68 2.79 -4.67
C LEU A 174 7.10 3.26 -4.35
N LEU A 175 7.61 4.23 -5.12
CA LEU A 175 8.85 4.92 -4.79
C LEU A 175 8.74 5.67 -3.47
N TYR A 176 7.56 6.22 -3.18
CA TYR A 176 7.19 6.87 -1.91
C TYR A 176 6.20 5.98 -1.15
N PRO A 177 6.66 5.11 -0.24
CA PRO A 177 5.77 4.18 0.44
C PRO A 177 4.84 4.87 1.43
N VAL A 178 3.70 4.22 1.65
CA VAL A 178 2.83 4.50 2.79
C VAL A 178 2.70 3.22 3.59
N TYR A 179 2.87 3.34 4.91
CA TYR A 179 2.88 2.20 5.82
C TYR A 179 1.56 2.17 6.57
N SER A 180 0.74 1.15 6.34
CA SER A 180 -0.60 1.02 6.92
C SER A 180 -0.67 -0.22 7.83
N TYR A 181 -1.47 -0.17 8.90
CA TYR A 181 -1.53 -1.25 9.89
C TYR A 181 -2.84 -1.23 10.70
N ALA A 182 -3.21 -2.39 11.25
CA ALA A 182 -4.22 -2.48 12.29
C ALA A 182 -3.58 -2.24 13.67
N GLY A 183 -4.15 -1.32 14.43
CA GLY A 183 -3.71 -1.00 15.79
C GLY A 183 -3.83 -2.19 16.74
N ASN A 184 -2.90 -2.32 17.68
CA ASN A 184 -3.02 -3.29 18.77
C ASN A 184 -3.88 -2.72 19.92
N PRO A 185 -4.58 -3.58 20.68
CA PRO A 185 -5.47 -3.13 21.75
C PRO A 185 -4.79 -2.19 22.75
N GLY A 186 -5.48 -1.10 23.11
CA GLY A 186 -5.01 -0.08 24.04
C GLY A 186 -4.09 1.00 23.45
N ALA A 187 -3.58 0.82 22.22
CA ALA A 187 -2.72 1.81 21.58
C ALA A 187 -3.49 3.03 21.09
N VAL A 188 -2.91 4.20 21.36
CA VAL A 188 -3.46 5.52 20.96
C VAL A 188 -2.48 6.32 20.10
N LYS A 189 -1.20 5.93 20.12
CA LYS A 189 -0.13 6.45 19.27
C LYS A 189 0.65 5.28 18.68
N TYR A 190 1.29 5.55 17.55
CA TYR A 190 2.11 4.59 16.83
C TYR A 190 3.41 5.24 16.41
N GLU A 191 4.48 4.45 16.36
CA GLU A 191 5.73 4.83 15.70
C GLU A 191 5.98 3.83 14.58
N VAL A 192 6.21 4.34 13.36
CA VAL A 192 6.74 3.56 12.24
C VAL A 192 8.24 3.81 12.14
N GLU A 193 9.02 2.74 12.01
CA GLU A 193 10.45 2.78 11.76
C GLU A 193 10.75 2.12 10.42
N VAL A 194 11.66 2.71 9.63
CA VAL A 194 12.22 2.12 8.42
C VAL A 194 13.72 1.93 8.59
N THR A 195 14.22 0.81 8.11
CA THR A 195 15.60 0.35 8.24
C THR A 195 16.18 -0.07 6.90
N ASP A 196 17.47 0.17 6.68
CA ASP A 196 18.19 -0.21 5.45
C ASP A 196 18.77 -1.64 5.51
N GLN A 197 18.74 -2.27 6.68
CA GLN A 197 19.04 -3.68 6.91
C GLN A 197 17.96 -4.29 7.80
N TYR A 198 17.88 -5.62 7.80
CA TYR A 198 16.95 -6.31 8.68
C TYR A 198 17.26 -5.95 10.15
N PRO A 199 16.29 -5.44 10.94
CA PRO A 199 16.56 -4.92 12.28
C PRO A 199 17.04 -6.03 13.22
N GLU A 200 18.10 -5.74 13.97
CA GLU A 200 18.75 -6.68 14.88
C GLU A 200 17.93 -6.97 16.14
N ASN A 201 17.04 -6.05 16.51
CA ASN A 201 16.28 -6.07 17.75
C ASN A 201 14.78 -6.31 17.51
N ARG A 202 14.46 -7.43 16.85
CA ARG A 202 13.09 -7.78 16.46
C ARG A 202 12.10 -7.67 17.62
N ASP A 203 12.42 -8.26 18.76
CA ASP A 203 11.50 -8.35 19.92
C ASP A 203 11.70 -7.22 20.94
N GLY A 204 12.50 -6.21 20.57
CA GLY A 204 12.72 -5.04 21.41
C GLY A 204 11.59 -4.01 21.30
N THR A 205 11.72 -2.97 22.12
CA THR A 205 10.90 -1.76 22.04
C THR A 205 11.71 -0.54 21.57
N GLY A 206 13.05 -0.59 21.67
CA GLY A 206 13.93 0.50 21.25
C GLY A 206 14.17 0.54 19.73
N PRO A 207 14.74 1.64 19.22
CA PRO A 207 15.09 1.79 17.80
C PRO A 207 16.12 0.76 17.34
N SER A 208 16.07 0.38 16.06
CA SER A 208 17.14 -0.39 15.39
C SER A 208 18.36 0.50 15.15
N LYS A 209 19.57 -0.07 15.23
CA LYS A 209 20.81 0.65 14.81
C LYS A 209 20.86 0.92 13.30
N TYR A 210 20.02 0.24 12.52
CA TYR A 210 19.86 0.39 11.07
C TYR A 210 18.73 1.35 10.68
N ARG A 211 18.17 2.10 11.65
CA ARG A 211 17.10 3.08 11.40
C ARG A 211 17.56 4.16 10.43
N VAL A 212 16.80 4.36 9.37
CA VAL A 212 16.96 5.45 8.40
C VAL A 212 15.79 6.42 8.38
N PHE A 213 14.65 6.05 8.98
CA PHE A 213 13.49 6.92 9.15
C PHE A 213 12.64 6.45 10.33
N SER A 214 11.99 7.42 10.98
CA SER A 214 10.93 7.16 11.95
C SER A 214 9.93 8.31 11.95
N LYS A 215 8.65 8.00 12.21
CA LYS A 215 7.57 8.97 12.36
C LYS A 215 6.54 8.46 13.35
N GLU A 216 6.14 9.32 14.27
CA GLU A 216 5.03 9.08 15.19
C GLU A 216 3.71 9.60 14.61
N THR A 217 2.61 8.91 14.90
CA THR A 217 1.27 9.29 14.45
C THR A 217 0.20 8.75 15.41
N SER A 218 -0.98 9.37 15.41
CA SER A 218 -2.19 8.78 16.01
C SER A 218 -3.08 8.07 14.97
N LEU A 219 -2.66 8.08 13.70
CA LEU A 219 -3.39 7.47 12.59
C LEU A 219 -2.94 6.02 12.34
N SER A 220 -3.70 5.30 11.52
CA SER A 220 -3.41 3.92 11.08
C SER A 220 -2.51 3.84 9.84
N ASN A 221 -1.97 4.97 9.38
CA ASN A 221 -1.03 5.02 8.27
C ASN A 221 0.04 6.11 8.45
N VAL A 222 1.18 5.93 7.78
CA VAL A 222 2.31 6.87 7.77
C VAL A 222 2.85 7.02 6.35
N TYR A 223 2.80 8.25 5.84
CA TYR A 223 3.44 8.64 4.58
C TYR A 223 4.93 8.86 4.79
N ASP A 224 5.75 8.19 3.98
CA ASP A 224 7.19 8.41 3.90
C ASP A 224 7.52 9.51 2.90
N ASP A 225 8.09 10.60 3.38
CA ASP A 225 8.44 11.75 2.55
C ASP A 225 9.72 11.51 1.72
N ASN A 226 10.40 10.36 1.92
CA ASN A 226 11.64 10.01 1.24
C ASN A 226 11.42 8.89 0.21
N PRO A 227 12.05 8.99 -0.98
CA PRO A 227 12.04 7.90 -1.92
C PRO A 227 12.81 6.70 -1.36
N ARG A 228 12.25 5.50 -1.51
CA ARG A 228 12.88 4.23 -1.11
C ARG A 228 13.37 3.47 -2.33
N ILE A 229 14.61 3.74 -2.74
CA ILE A 229 15.29 3.00 -3.82
C ILE A 229 16.20 1.93 -3.21
N GLY A 230 15.97 0.66 -3.56
CA GLY A 230 16.69 -0.49 -3.03
C GLY A 230 15.78 -1.40 -2.20
N THR A 231 16.32 -1.99 -1.14
CA THR A 231 15.59 -2.85 -0.21
C THR A 231 15.62 -2.26 1.18
N PHE A 232 14.44 -2.08 1.77
CA PHE A 232 14.25 -1.58 3.12
C PHE A 232 13.32 -2.50 3.89
N TYR A 233 13.31 -2.35 5.21
CA TYR A 233 12.36 -3.03 6.09
C TYR A 233 11.68 -2.00 6.97
N TRP A 234 10.37 -2.07 7.09
CA TRP A 234 9.60 -1.22 7.99
C TRP A 234 8.89 -2.03 9.06
N ARG A 235 8.69 -1.42 10.23
CA ARG A 235 7.94 -2.02 11.34
C ARG A 235 7.24 -0.92 12.13
N VAL A 236 6.22 -1.30 12.89
CA VAL A 236 5.40 -0.35 13.66
C VAL A 236 5.22 -0.84 15.09
N ARG A 237 5.20 0.07 16.07
CA ARG A 237 4.84 -0.25 17.47
C ARG A 237 3.71 0.64 17.96
N GLY A 238 2.88 0.10 18.84
CA GLY A 238 1.81 0.84 19.51
C GLY A 238 2.25 1.35 20.88
N MET A 239 1.77 2.55 21.23
CA MET A 239 2.14 3.29 22.43
C MET A 239 0.90 3.83 23.14
N ASP A 240 1.04 4.04 24.45
CA ASP A 240 0.05 4.73 25.28
C ASP A 240 0.07 6.26 25.04
N GLU A 241 -0.78 6.99 25.75
CA GLU A 241 -0.88 8.46 25.65
C GLU A 241 0.44 9.17 25.99
N ASN A 242 1.23 8.58 26.89
CA ASN A 242 2.52 9.09 27.37
C ASN A 242 3.71 8.71 26.47
N GLY A 243 3.48 7.91 25.42
CA GLY A 243 4.54 7.43 24.52
C GLY A 243 5.27 6.19 25.04
N ASN A 244 4.76 5.51 26.08
CA ASN A 244 5.33 4.24 26.51
C ASN A 244 4.87 3.12 25.56
N PRO A 245 5.77 2.18 25.21
CA PRO A 245 5.39 1.04 24.37
C PRO A 245 4.41 0.13 25.12
N LEU A 246 3.29 -0.21 24.49
CA LEU A 246 2.31 -1.18 25.03
C LEU A 246 2.66 -2.63 24.75
N GLY A 247 3.53 -2.83 23.76
CA GLY A 247 4.03 -4.11 23.35
C GLY A 247 5.40 -3.96 22.71
N ILE A 248 5.68 -4.76 21.70
CA ILE A 248 6.96 -4.72 20.96
C ILE A 248 6.73 -4.19 19.55
N TRP A 249 7.80 -4.04 18.76
CA TRP A 249 7.66 -3.74 17.34
C TRP A 249 6.80 -4.77 16.62
N SER A 250 6.23 -4.48 15.45
CA SER A 250 5.70 -5.52 14.56
C SER A 250 6.85 -6.37 14.01
N LEU A 251 6.52 -7.46 13.32
CA LEU A 251 7.53 -8.07 12.45
C LEU A 251 7.92 -7.07 11.34
N PRO A 252 9.20 -7.01 10.94
CA PRO A 252 9.63 -6.15 9.85
C PRO A 252 9.11 -6.65 8.51
N GLU A 253 8.50 -5.76 7.77
CA GLU A 253 7.97 -5.98 6.43
C GLU A 253 8.91 -5.39 5.39
N LYS A 254 9.15 -6.17 4.34
CA LYS A 254 10.12 -5.81 3.29
C LYS A 254 9.46 -4.91 2.26
N VAL A 255 10.07 -3.76 2.00
CA VAL A 255 9.75 -2.89 0.87
C VAL A 255 10.93 -2.91 -0.08
N ARG A 256 10.65 -3.05 -1.37
CA ARG A 256 11.69 -3.17 -2.38
C ARG A 256 11.27 -2.44 -3.64
N THR A 257 12.11 -1.48 -4.04
CA THR A 257 11.98 -0.70 -5.27
C THR A 257 13.33 -0.70 -5.93
N ASN A 258 13.58 -1.71 -6.76
CA ASN A 258 14.90 -1.93 -7.32
C ASN A 258 14.95 -1.49 -8.79
N PRO A 259 15.75 -0.48 -9.14
CA PRO A 259 15.93 -0.07 -10.53
C PRO A 259 16.43 -1.21 -11.45
N GLU A 260 17.20 -2.16 -10.91
CA GLU A 260 17.71 -3.32 -11.66
C GLU A 260 16.63 -4.35 -12.02
N GLU A 261 15.38 -4.19 -11.56
CA GLU A 261 14.26 -5.04 -11.99
C GLU A 261 13.71 -4.64 -13.36
N HIS A 262 14.30 -3.61 -13.99
CA HIS A 262 14.01 -3.13 -15.35
C HIS A 262 12.53 -2.93 -15.63
N PHE A 263 12.03 -1.76 -15.27
CA PHE A 263 10.69 -1.30 -15.66
C PHE A 263 10.77 -0.60 -17.01
N GLU A 264 9.97 -1.04 -17.99
CA GLU A 264 9.87 -0.31 -19.26
C GLU A 264 9.09 1.00 -19.11
N VAL A 265 8.13 1.03 -18.19
CA VAL A 265 7.23 2.16 -17.96
C VAL A 265 7.36 2.69 -16.53
N GLY A 266 7.46 4.00 -16.39
CA GLY A 266 7.28 4.72 -15.14
C GLY A 266 6.03 5.58 -15.16
N ILE A 267 5.39 5.75 -14.00
CA ILE A 267 4.32 6.74 -13.81
C ILE A 267 4.80 7.82 -12.83
N PHE A 268 4.65 9.08 -13.20
CA PHE A 268 5.23 10.23 -12.50
C PHE A 268 4.18 11.31 -12.27
N GLY A 269 4.03 11.76 -11.03
CA GLY A 269 2.97 12.67 -10.69
C GLY A 269 2.82 13.00 -9.22
N ASP A 270 1.66 13.56 -8.90
CA ASP A 270 1.24 13.95 -7.56
C ASP A 270 0.49 12.80 -6.82
N SER A 271 -0.42 13.15 -5.90
CA SER A 271 -1.23 12.19 -5.14
C SER A 271 -2.15 11.34 -6.01
N ILE A 272 -2.67 11.85 -7.14
CA ILE A 272 -3.52 11.05 -8.03
C ILE A 272 -2.73 9.87 -8.60
N THR A 273 -1.44 10.10 -8.89
CA THR A 273 -0.49 9.08 -9.36
C THR A 273 0.01 8.19 -8.25
N GLN A 274 0.34 8.73 -7.08
CA GLN A 274 0.76 7.90 -5.93
C GLN A 274 -0.32 6.88 -5.57
N GLY A 275 -1.58 7.31 -5.59
CA GLY A 275 -2.74 6.50 -5.24
C GLY A 275 -3.44 7.02 -3.99
N GLY A 276 -4.36 6.22 -3.48
CA GLY A 276 -5.34 6.65 -2.48
C GLY A 276 -6.61 7.17 -3.16
N GLY A 277 -7.70 7.18 -2.40
CA GLY A 277 -9.04 7.52 -2.87
C GLY A 277 -10.11 7.00 -1.92
N HIS A 278 -11.21 7.72 -1.78
CA HIS A 278 -12.29 7.54 -0.82
C HIS A 278 -11.88 7.73 0.66
N LEU A 279 -11.35 8.94 0.92
CA LEU A 279 -11.00 9.57 2.19
C LEU A 279 -9.82 9.00 2.97
N TYR A 280 -9.89 7.75 3.45
CA TYR A 280 -8.90 7.21 4.39
C TYR A 280 -8.03 6.11 3.81
N HIS A 281 -8.31 5.67 2.57
CA HIS A 281 -7.47 4.69 1.90
C HIS A 281 -6.20 5.34 1.39
N SER A 282 -5.10 4.82 1.91
CA SER A 282 -3.75 5.25 1.54
C SER A 282 -3.33 4.68 0.18
N PRO A 283 -2.27 5.22 -0.44
CA PRO A 283 -1.56 4.58 -1.56
C PRO A 283 -1.17 3.11 -1.34
N ALA A 284 -1.05 2.65 -0.09
CA ALA A 284 -0.80 1.24 0.23
C ALA A 284 -1.99 0.32 -0.07
N ASP A 285 -3.19 0.89 -0.24
CA ASP A 285 -4.34 0.22 -0.80
C ASP A 285 -4.34 0.41 -2.32
N MET A 286 -4.01 -0.68 -3.00
CA MET A 286 -3.79 -0.68 -4.43
C MET A 286 -5.09 -0.64 -5.23
N ALA A 287 -6.26 -0.94 -4.63
CA ALA A 287 -7.53 -0.72 -5.31
C ALA A 287 -7.69 0.76 -5.72
N TYR A 288 -7.08 1.68 -4.97
CA TYR A 288 -7.06 3.11 -5.21
C TYR A 288 -5.78 3.60 -5.90
N SER A 289 -5.13 2.75 -6.68
CA SER A 289 -4.02 3.14 -7.55
C SER A 289 -4.28 2.66 -8.96
N TYR A 290 -4.21 3.55 -9.96
CA TYR A 290 -4.51 3.16 -11.33
C TYR A 290 -3.47 2.17 -11.91
N VAL A 291 -2.26 2.10 -11.33
CA VAL A 291 -1.23 1.12 -11.71
C VAL A 291 -1.72 -0.33 -11.55
N THR A 292 -2.64 -0.59 -10.61
CA THR A 292 -3.25 -1.90 -10.36
C THR A 292 -4.04 -2.41 -11.56
N TYR A 293 -4.56 -1.49 -12.37
CA TYR A 293 -5.43 -1.79 -13.51
C TYR A 293 -4.69 -1.63 -14.85
N LEU A 294 -3.38 -1.40 -14.85
CA LEU A 294 -2.58 -1.38 -16.07
C LEU A 294 -2.29 -2.81 -16.56
N ASP A 295 -2.33 -2.99 -17.88
CA ASP A 295 -2.05 -4.29 -18.52
C ASP A 295 -0.54 -4.64 -18.57
N PHE A 296 0.30 -3.76 -18.06
CA PHE A 296 1.76 -3.86 -18.06
C PHE A 296 2.35 -3.37 -16.73
N PRO A 297 3.54 -3.84 -16.34
CA PRO A 297 4.17 -3.38 -15.11
C PRO A 297 4.69 -1.96 -15.23
N ALA A 298 4.51 -1.17 -14.17
CA ALA A 298 5.05 0.18 -14.10
C ALA A 298 5.49 0.55 -12.68
N VAL A 299 6.64 1.22 -12.55
CA VAL A 299 7.10 1.77 -11.27
C VAL A 299 6.35 3.07 -10.96
N ASN A 300 5.78 3.16 -9.75
CA ASN A 300 5.01 4.31 -9.32
C ASN A 300 5.90 5.33 -8.61
N MET A 301 6.16 6.45 -9.29
CA MET A 301 6.96 7.57 -8.80
C MET A 301 6.08 8.76 -8.40
N GLY A 302 4.80 8.53 -8.10
CA GLY A 302 3.88 9.53 -7.58
C GLY A 302 4.23 9.96 -6.15
N ARG A 303 3.99 11.23 -5.81
CA ARG A 303 4.17 11.75 -4.46
C ARG A 303 3.07 12.74 -4.11
N SER A 304 2.34 12.46 -3.03
CA SER A 304 1.25 13.30 -2.57
C SER A 304 1.68 14.72 -2.27
N GLY A 305 0.84 15.68 -2.69
CA GLY A 305 1.04 17.10 -2.44
C GLY A 305 2.00 17.82 -3.41
N ASP A 306 2.65 17.09 -4.33
CA ASP A 306 3.53 17.73 -5.31
C ASP A 306 2.78 18.70 -6.22
N THR A 307 3.40 19.85 -6.44
CA THR A 307 3.13 20.74 -7.59
C THR A 307 4.00 20.34 -8.78
N THR A 308 3.73 20.91 -9.95
CA THR A 308 4.58 20.66 -11.14
C THR A 308 6.02 21.13 -10.98
N GLU A 309 6.27 22.21 -10.22
CA GLU A 309 7.62 22.65 -9.85
C GLU A 309 8.35 21.58 -9.03
N MET A 310 7.69 21.03 -7.99
CA MET A 310 8.26 19.99 -7.15
C MET A 310 8.52 18.68 -7.93
N MET A 311 7.64 18.36 -8.90
CA MET A 311 7.87 17.27 -9.83
C MET A 311 9.12 17.52 -10.70
N GLU A 312 9.28 18.73 -11.25
CA GLU A 312 10.46 19.07 -12.05
C GLU A 312 11.76 18.94 -11.24
N ASP A 313 11.76 19.44 -10.00
CA ASP A 313 12.90 19.44 -9.09
C ASP A 313 13.40 18.03 -8.76
N ARG A 314 12.48 17.07 -8.62
CA ARG A 314 12.83 15.69 -8.23
C ARG A 314 13.04 14.73 -9.40
N PHE A 315 12.80 15.17 -10.63
CA PHE A 315 12.88 14.32 -11.82
C PHE A 315 14.18 13.51 -11.89
N ASP A 316 15.33 14.17 -11.77
CA ASP A 316 16.64 13.55 -11.95
C ASP A 316 16.91 12.46 -10.90
N ARG A 317 16.46 12.70 -9.66
CA ARG A 317 16.63 11.76 -8.54
C ARG A 317 15.68 10.57 -8.66
N ASP A 318 14.44 10.82 -9.07
CA ASP A 318 13.36 9.85 -8.93
C ASP A 318 13.11 9.04 -10.20
N VAL A 319 13.40 9.60 -11.38
CA VAL A 319 13.12 8.96 -12.68
C VAL A 319 14.37 8.29 -13.25
N LEU A 320 15.49 9.03 -13.33
CA LEU A 320 16.67 8.58 -14.07
C LEU A 320 17.26 7.25 -13.57
N PRO A 321 17.28 6.94 -12.25
CA PRO A 321 17.83 5.66 -11.79
C PRO A 321 17.10 4.45 -12.37
N PHE A 322 15.81 4.56 -12.68
CA PHE A 322 14.99 3.45 -13.17
C PHE A 322 15.18 3.13 -14.64
N HIS A 323 15.82 4.01 -15.40
CA HIS A 323 16.10 3.82 -16.83
C HIS A 323 14.87 3.38 -17.65
N VAL A 324 13.69 3.92 -17.30
CA VAL A 324 12.44 3.60 -18.00
C VAL A 324 12.50 4.05 -19.46
N LYS A 325 11.84 3.31 -20.36
CA LYS A 325 11.72 3.68 -21.77
C LYS A 325 10.60 4.70 -21.98
N TYR A 326 9.51 4.57 -21.22
CA TYR A 326 8.34 5.43 -21.30
C TYR A 326 8.02 6.03 -19.93
N LEU A 327 7.68 7.33 -19.90
CA LEU A 327 7.22 8.00 -18.68
C LEU A 327 5.84 8.60 -18.90
N LEU A 328 4.85 8.08 -18.18
CA LEU A 328 3.50 8.64 -18.10
C LEU A 328 3.51 9.75 -17.03
N ILE A 329 3.12 10.96 -17.40
CA ILE A 329 3.27 12.17 -16.56
C ILE A 329 1.90 12.80 -16.30
N MET A 330 1.44 12.80 -15.05
CA MET A 330 0.21 13.48 -14.62
C MET A 330 0.50 14.41 -13.45
N GLY A 331 0.30 15.71 -13.62
CA GLY A 331 0.47 16.68 -12.54
C GLY A 331 -0.11 18.05 -12.89
N GLY A 332 -0.30 18.87 -11.87
CA GLY A 332 -0.79 20.26 -12.01
C GLY A 332 -2.06 20.55 -11.24
N ILE A 333 -2.77 19.55 -10.72
CA ILE A 333 -4.02 19.84 -10.01
C ILE A 333 -3.78 20.58 -8.70
N ASN A 334 -2.69 20.29 -8.00
CA ASN A 334 -2.30 21.00 -6.77
C ASN A 334 -1.93 22.46 -7.04
N ASP A 335 -1.30 22.75 -8.17
CA ASP A 335 -1.02 24.12 -8.62
C ASP A 335 -2.33 24.86 -8.92
N LEU A 336 -3.16 24.29 -9.79
CA LEU A 336 -4.31 24.97 -10.40
C LEU A 336 -5.47 25.15 -9.43
N ARG A 337 -5.72 24.18 -8.53
CA ARG A 337 -6.76 24.30 -7.49
C ARG A 337 -6.45 25.41 -6.48
N MET A 338 -5.18 25.78 -6.36
CA MET A 338 -4.69 26.88 -5.50
C MET A 338 -4.52 28.20 -6.25
N GLY A 339 -4.88 28.25 -7.55
CA GLY A 339 -4.85 29.48 -8.35
C GLY A 339 -3.48 29.85 -8.91
N ALA A 340 -2.56 28.88 -9.06
CA ALA A 340 -1.33 29.11 -9.80
C ALA A 340 -1.61 29.43 -11.27
N ASP A 341 -0.70 30.17 -11.90
CA ASP A 341 -0.78 30.52 -13.32
C ASP A 341 -0.64 29.25 -14.19
N PRO A 342 -1.63 28.93 -15.05
CA PRO A 342 -1.58 27.80 -15.97
C PRO A 342 -0.32 27.77 -16.85
N GLN A 343 0.23 28.93 -17.21
CA GLN A 343 1.44 29.00 -18.04
C GLN A 343 2.68 28.53 -17.29
N LYS A 344 2.74 28.70 -15.96
CA LYS A 344 3.83 28.13 -15.15
C LYS A 344 3.74 26.61 -15.11
N VAL A 345 2.54 26.07 -14.92
CA VAL A 345 2.29 24.63 -14.94
C VAL A 345 2.72 24.02 -16.28
N ILE A 346 2.33 24.65 -17.39
CA ILE A 346 2.77 24.27 -18.74
C ILE A 346 4.30 24.31 -18.85
N GLY A 347 4.94 25.37 -18.34
CA GLY A 347 6.40 25.51 -18.34
C GLY A 347 7.13 24.36 -17.64
N HIS A 348 6.65 23.96 -16.46
CA HIS A 348 7.23 22.84 -15.70
C HIS A 348 7.00 21.49 -16.39
N LEU A 349 5.80 21.24 -16.93
CA LEU A 349 5.52 20.01 -17.70
C LEU A 349 6.38 19.93 -18.98
N GLU A 350 6.59 21.06 -19.65
CA GLU A 350 7.51 21.17 -20.80
C GLU A 350 8.97 20.88 -20.39
N ALA A 351 9.41 21.37 -19.23
CA ALA A 351 10.75 21.12 -18.72
C ALA A 351 10.95 19.63 -18.39
N ILE A 352 10.00 18.99 -17.71
CA ILE A 352 9.99 17.54 -17.46
C ILE A 352 10.06 16.77 -18.80
N ARG A 353 9.28 17.19 -19.81
CA ARG A 353 9.30 16.57 -21.14
C ARG A 353 10.68 16.67 -21.80
N LYS A 354 11.34 17.82 -21.73
CA LYS A 354 12.69 18.02 -22.25
C LYS A 354 13.71 17.12 -21.55
N LYS A 355 13.68 17.05 -20.21
CA LYS A 355 14.53 16.14 -19.44
C LYS A 355 14.36 14.69 -19.87
N CYS A 356 13.12 14.24 -20.14
CA CYS A 356 12.88 12.90 -20.67
C CYS A 356 13.62 12.69 -22.01
N ILE A 357 13.42 13.60 -22.96
CA ILE A 357 14.01 13.49 -24.32
C ILE A 357 15.55 13.52 -24.26
N GLU A 358 16.13 14.38 -23.44
CA GLU A 358 17.59 14.48 -23.22
C GLU A 358 18.19 13.19 -22.66
N HIS A 359 17.41 12.43 -21.89
CA HIS A 359 17.78 11.15 -21.31
C HIS A 359 17.23 9.94 -22.07
N HIS A 360 16.75 10.13 -23.31
CA HIS A 360 16.22 9.07 -24.17
C HIS A 360 14.98 8.32 -23.62
N ILE A 361 14.21 9.00 -22.78
CA ILE A 361 12.92 8.54 -22.25
C ILE A 361 11.83 9.15 -23.13
N VAL A 362 10.84 8.36 -23.55
CA VAL A 362 9.68 8.85 -24.30
C VAL A 362 8.65 9.42 -23.31
N PRO A 363 8.44 10.74 -23.28
CA PRO A 363 7.45 11.34 -22.40
C PRO A 363 6.04 11.25 -22.99
N ILE A 364 5.08 10.87 -22.15
CA ILE A 364 3.66 10.77 -22.49
C ILE A 364 2.88 11.55 -21.43
N LEU A 365 2.32 12.71 -21.81
CA LEU A 365 1.55 13.53 -20.89
C LEU A 365 0.15 12.93 -20.69
N LEU A 366 -0.36 12.97 -19.47
CA LEU A 366 -1.72 12.58 -19.13
C LEU A 366 -2.52 13.84 -18.79
N THR A 367 -3.70 14.00 -19.39
CA THR A 367 -4.58 15.13 -19.08
C THR A 367 -5.07 15.08 -17.64
N ILE A 368 -5.14 16.24 -16.99
CA ILE A 368 -5.58 16.43 -15.62
C ILE A 368 -7.08 16.13 -15.54
N VAL A 369 -7.47 15.21 -14.63
CA VAL A 369 -8.87 14.85 -14.37
C VAL A 369 -9.60 15.96 -13.62
N PRO A 370 -10.93 16.08 -13.73
CA PRO A 370 -11.69 17.10 -13.00
C PRO A 370 -11.64 16.87 -11.48
N ILE A 371 -11.97 17.92 -10.73
CA ILE A 371 -12.13 17.90 -9.26
C ILE A 371 -13.53 18.35 -8.86
N ASN A 372 -13.87 18.19 -7.58
CA ASN A 372 -15.12 18.64 -6.97
C ASN A 372 -14.85 19.61 -5.81
N PRO A 373 -14.91 20.93 -6.07
CA PRO A 373 -14.70 21.95 -5.04
C PRO A 373 -15.59 21.82 -3.80
N GLU A 374 -16.84 21.37 -3.94
CA GLU A 374 -17.77 21.25 -2.83
C GLU A 374 -17.34 20.12 -1.88
N ASN A 375 -16.95 18.96 -2.43
CA ASN A 375 -16.43 17.86 -1.63
C ASN A 375 -15.08 18.18 -0.99
N ILE A 376 -14.20 18.89 -1.70
CA ILE A 376 -12.93 19.37 -1.15
C ILE A 376 -13.20 20.25 0.09
N GLN A 377 -14.11 21.21 -0.04
CA GLN A 377 -14.49 22.09 1.07
C GLN A 377 -15.16 21.31 2.21
N LYS A 378 -15.99 20.32 1.91
CA LYS A 378 -16.69 19.48 2.89
C LYS A 378 -15.72 18.65 3.74
N TYR A 379 -14.75 17.99 3.11
CA TYR A 379 -13.92 16.98 3.77
C TYR A 379 -12.55 17.50 4.24
N TYR A 380 -11.97 18.46 3.51
CA TYR A 380 -10.66 19.05 3.88
C TYR A 380 -10.78 20.45 4.49
N GLY A 381 -11.90 21.14 4.27
CA GLY A 381 -12.03 22.54 4.67
C GLY A 381 -11.33 23.52 3.71
N ASP A 382 -10.73 23.01 2.63
CA ASP A 382 -9.97 23.78 1.65
C ASP A 382 -10.89 24.50 0.67
N VAL A 383 -10.61 25.78 0.43
CA VAL A 383 -11.29 26.57 -0.61
C VAL A 383 -10.55 26.38 -1.92
N THR A 384 -11.23 25.80 -2.91
CA THR A 384 -10.70 25.70 -4.28
C THR A 384 -10.83 27.04 -5.00
N TYR A 385 -9.76 27.46 -5.69
CA TYR A 385 -9.76 28.65 -6.54
C TYR A 385 -10.88 28.60 -7.56
N SER A 386 -11.73 29.64 -7.65
CA SER A 386 -12.91 29.63 -8.52
C SER A 386 -12.62 29.49 -10.02
N GLY A 387 -11.43 29.92 -10.47
CA GLY A 387 -10.96 29.76 -11.85
C GLY A 387 -10.23 28.44 -12.14
N TRP A 388 -10.29 27.46 -11.23
CA TRP A 388 -9.59 26.17 -11.38
C TRP A 388 -9.95 25.46 -12.69
N LYS A 389 -11.22 25.50 -13.10
CA LYS A 389 -11.70 24.77 -14.27
C LYS A 389 -11.12 25.34 -15.57
N GLU A 390 -11.19 26.65 -15.75
CA GLU A 390 -10.56 27.35 -16.88
C GLU A 390 -9.04 27.13 -16.90
N SER A 391 -8.43 27.08 -15.72
CA SER A 391 -7.00 26.79 -15.56
C SER A 391 -6.65 25.37 -16.01
N VAL A 392 -7.44 24.37 -15.57
CA VAL A 392 -7.30 22.97 -16.01
C VAL A 392 -7.56 22.82 -17.50
N ASP A 393 -8.58 23.48 -18.04
CA ASP A 393 -8.90 23.46 -19.47
C ASP A 393 -7.76 24.06 -20.31
N THR A 394 -7.12 25.13 -19.82
CA THR A 394 -5.95 25.75 -20.46
C THR A 394 -4.78 24.78 -20.53
N VAL A 395 -4.42 24.14 -19.41
CA VAL A 395 -3.31 23.17 -19.36
C VAL A 395 -3.64 21.93 -20.19
N ASN A 396 -4.85 21.37 -20.07
CA ASN A 396 -5.26 20.20 -20.83
C ASN A 396 -5.32 20.47 -22.34
N SER A 397 -5.73 21.67 -22.76
CA SER A 397 -5.69 22.06 -24.17
C SER A 397 -4.26 22.06 -24.71
N TRP A 398 -3.29 22.52 -23.91
CA TRP A 398 -1.87 22.40 -24.27
C TRP A 398 -1.39 20.95 -24.27
N ILE A 399 -1.72 20.14 -23.25
CA ILE A 399 -1.35 18.71 -23.18
C ILE A 399 -1.79 17.98 -24.45
N ARG A 400 -3.00 18.25 -24.94
CA ARG A 400 -3.55 17.63 -26.16
C ARG A 400 -2.80 17.97 -27.45
N THR A 401 -1.92 18.97 -27.44
CA THR A 401 -1.02 19.28 -28.58
C THR A 401 0.30 18.51 -28.54
N GLN A 402 0.57 17.78 -27.46
CA GLN A 402 1.79 17.02 -27.22
C GLN A 402 1.55 15.51 -27.41
N PRO A 403 2.58 14.66 -27.39
CA PRO A 403 2.41 13.22 -27.17
C PRO A 403 1.69 12.98 -25.83
N HIS A 404 0.43 12.54 -25.88
CA HIS A 404 -0.44 12.46 -24.71
C HIS A 404 -1.44 11.29 -24.76
N ILE A 405 -2.02 10.97 -23.60
CA ILE A 405 -3.22 10.14 -23.45
C ILE A 405 -4.27 10.98 -22.70
N ASP A 406 -5.49 11.08 -23.25
CA ASP A 406 -6.56 11.92 -22.70
C ASP A 406 -7.33 11.21 -21.57
N THR A 407 -6.65 10.99 -20.44
CA THR A 407 -7.23 10.42 -19.22
C THR A 407 -8.39 11.21 -18.62
N ALA A 408 -8.63 12.44 -19.07
CA ALA A 408 -9.77 13.27 -18.67
C ALA A 408 -11.01 13.01 -19.55
N ALA A 409 -10.85 12.44 -20.75
CA ALA A 409 -11.95 12.18 -21.68
C ALA A 409 -13.10 11.35 -21.08
N PRO A 410 -12.86 10.29 -20.28
CA PRO A 410 -13.93 9.53 -19.63
C PRO A 410 -14.82 10.37 -18.69
N PHE A 411 -14.34 11.55 -18.29
CA PHE A 411 -15.03 12.44 -17.34
C PHE A 411 -15.55 13.73 -17.99
N ALA A 412 -15.45 13.86 -19.33
CA ALA A 412 -15.71 15.11 -20.04
C ALA A 412 -17.15 15.64 -19.88
N ASP A 413 -18.12 14.74 -19.72
CA ASP A 413 -19.53 15.09 -19.55
C ASP A 413 -19.87 15.58 -18.12
N TYR A 414 -18.95 15.43 -17.17
CA TYR A 414 -19.17 15.87 -15.80
C TYR A 414 -18.71 17.33 -15.60
N PRO A 415 -19.57 18.22 -15.07
CA PRO A 415 -19.17 19.60 -14.80
C PRO A 415 -18.07 19.70 -13.74
N VAL A 416 -18.09 18.77 -12.78
CA VAL A 416 -17.13 18.54 -11.69
C VAL A 416 -17.03 17.03 -11.46
N MET A 417 -15.98 16.56 -10.80
CA MET A 417 -15.85 15.13 -10.49
C MET A 417 -17.04 14.64 -9.63
N PRO A 418 -17.80 13.61 -10.05
CA PRO A 418 -18.85 13.02 -9.22
C PRO A 418 -18.29 12.48 -7.90
N GLY A 419 -19.09 12.56 -6.83
CA GLY A 419 -18.66 12.05 -5.51
C GLY A 419 -18.49 10.54 -5.48
N GLU A 420 -19.18 9.82 -6.37
CA GLU A 420 -19.06 8.37 -6.56
C GLU A 420 -17.77 7.96 -7.28
N LEU A 421 -17.09 8.92 -7.91
CA LEU A 421 -15.81 8.72 -8.61
C LEU A 421 -14.63 9.31 -7.85
N ALA A 422 -14.86 10.27 -6.95
CA ALA A 422 -13.88 10.81 -6.02
C ALA A 422 -14.60 11.43 -4.82
N MET A 423 -14.83 10.67 -3.76
CA MET A 423 -15.59 11.17 -2.61
C MET A 423 -14.99 12.43 -2.00
N ASP A 424 -13.66 12.50 -1.88
CA ASP A 424 -12.97 13.66 -1.31
C ASP A 424 -12.89 14.86 -2.28
N GLY A 425 -13.30 14.66 -3.53
CA GLY A 425 -13.29 15.64 -4.60
C GLY A 425 -11.97 15.84 -5.33
N ILE A 426 -10.91 15.09 -5.01
CA ILE A 426 -9.58 15.19 -5.65
C ILE A 426 -9.12 13.81 -6.14
N HIS A 427 -9.09 12.83 -5.25
CA HIS A 427 -8.48 11.53 -5.51
C HIS A 427 -9.53 10.60 -6.06
N GLY A 428 -9.36 10.20 -7.32
CA GLY A 428 -10.23 9.21 -7.95
C GLY A 428 -10.29 7.92 -7.15
N ASP A 429 -11.50 7.43 -6.90
CA ASP A 429 -11.78 6.17 -6.23
C ASP A 429 -11.47 4.98 -7.16
N TRP A 430 -11.60 3.75 -6.68
CA TRP A 430 -11.21 2.54 -7.41
C TRP A 430 -11.80 2.49 -8.84
N ASN A 431 -13.05 2.92 -9.02
CA ASN A 431 -13.75 2.96 -10.31
C ASN A 431 -13.19 4.05 -11.25
N ALA A 432 -12.86 5.24 -10.74
CA ALA A 432 -12.19 6.28 -11.50
C ALA A 432 -10.75 5.89 -11.86
N LYS A 433 -10.04 5.20 -10.96
CA LYS A 433 -8.72 4.62 -11.25
C LYS A 433 -8.80 3.59 -12.39
N GLN A 434 -9.85 2.78 -12.45
CA GLN A 434 -10.10 1.88 -13.58
C GLN A 434 -10.35 2.64 -14.88
N MET A 435 -11.11 3.74 -14.85
CA MET A 435 -11.35 4.57 -16.04
C MET A 435 -10.04 5.20 -16.56
N ILE A 436 -9.21 5.75 -15.66
CA ILE A 436 -7.89 6.30 -16.00
C ILE A 436 -7.00 5.21 -16.62
N ALA A 437 -6.88 4.06 -15.97
CA ALA A 437 -6.07 2.95 -16.46
C ALA A 437 -6.58 2.39 -17.79
N GLY A 438 -7.90 2.29 -17.97
CA GLY A 438 -8.52 1.82 -19.21
C GLY A 438 -8.19 2.71 -20.41
N GLU A 439 -8.11 4.03 -20.20
CA GLU A 439 -7.65 4.96 -21.22
C GLU A 439 -6.16 4.77 -21.56
N ILE A 440 -5.33 4.61 -20.52
CA ILE A 440 -3.90 4.34 -20.68
C ILE A 440 -3.69 3.04 -21.47
N ASN A 441 -4.32 1.95 -21.06
CA ASN A 441 -4.20 0.64 -21.72
C ASN A 441 -4.63 0.69 -23.19
N ARG A 442 -5.68 1.44 -23.51
CA ARG A 442 -6.18 1.57 -24.89
C ARG A 442 -5.16 2.25 -25.83
N HIS A 443 -4.44 3.25 -25.33
CA HIS A 443 -3.60 4.10 -26.16
C HIS A 443 -2.09 3.87 -25.99
N MET A 444 -1.65 3.13 -24.96
CA MET A 444 -0.23 2.89 -24.72
C MET A 444 0.49 2.24 -25.91
N GLY A 445 -0.20 1.37 -26.64
CA GLY A 445 0.32 0.71 -27.84
C GLY A 445 0.72 1.66 -28.98
N GLU A 446 0.21 2.89 -28.99
CA GLU A 446 0.58 3.91 -29.99
C GLU A 446 2.01 4.46 -29.78
N PHE A 447 2.50 4.37 -28.54
CA PHE A 447 3.83 4.82 -28.12
C PHE A 447 4.84 3.68 -28.05
N MET A 448 4.38 2.48 -27.71
CA MET A 448 5.21 1.28 -27.61
C MET A 448 5.64 0.78 -29.01
N LYS A 449 6.69 1.40 -29.55
CA LYS A 449 7.36 1.03 -30.81
C LYS A 449 8.64 0.23 -30.59
#